data_AF-A0A6G0HS05-F1
#
_entry.id   AF-A0A6G0HS05-F1
#
_cell.length_a   1.000
_cell.length_b   1.000
_cell.length_c   1.000
_cell.angle_alpha   90.00
_cell.angle_beta   90.00
_cell.angle_gamma   90.00
#
_symmetry.space_group_name_H-M   'P 1'
#
loop_
_entity.id
_entity.type
_entity.pdbx_description
1 polymer ?
#
loop_
_entity_poly.entity_id
_entity_poly.type
_entity_poly.pdbx_seq_one_letter_code
_entity_poly.pdbx_strand_id
1 'polypeptide(L)'
;MMIMPEKIQGSKRDLPDNIMAAQGVRIMLIRNLDVEDGIVNGTFGTISHIVMSEGGLPYAKLIGLQLDNPTAGQRFRKKLLGPSDNLVYIERSEENLSCKKGVVRRQFPIKLAFACTAHKVQGMTMTSAVVCLKRVFEPGMAYVALSRTTSLQGLTITDFEEKKIYADPGIMTALENMNHASFQSARPLLTLFKSVDLPPETLTVIHHNTQGLPSHIVDLKVHHELRRADVLCLTETHLSGSSVSPTFHLEEYNMFTRSRQLSYNTCVDMARKDGGGVAVYCRGNVQAEPRRKEEDHQRTAVDLSTIENNIKDHHCPAASLSSVTEHAPL
;
A
#
# COMPACT_ATOMS: atom_id res chain seq x y z
N MET A 1 18.28 -8.94 41.46
CA MET A 1 18.71 -9.26 40.08
C MET A 1 20.16 -9.70 40.16
N MET A 2 20.44 -11.00 40.06
CA MET A 2 21.82 -11.52 40.11
C MET A 2 22.47 -11.29 38.74
N ILE A 3 23.59 -10.55 38.71
CA ILE A 3 24.39 -10.40 37.50
C ILE A 3 25.17 -11.70 37.32
N MET A 4 24.93 -12.41 36.21
CA MET A 4 25.61 -13.66 35.92
C MET A 4 27.10 -13.40 35.62
N PRO A 5 28.03 -14.21 36.16
CA PRO A 5 29.47 -14.01 35.96
C PRO A 5 29.95 -14.41 34.56
N GLU A 6 29.22 -15.27 33.84
CA GLU A 6 29.57 -15.74 32.50
C GLU A 6 28.75 -15.05 31.39
N LYS A 7 29.38 -14.76 30.25
CA LYS A 7 28.71 -14.20 29.07
C LYS A 7 27.78 -15.25 28.43
N ILE A 8 26.49 -15.15 28.72
CA ILE A 8 25.47 -15.99 28.08
C ILE A 8 25.19 -15.45 26.68
N GLN A 9 25.48 -16.26 25.65
CA GLN A 9 25.15 -15.98 24.27
C GLN A 9 23.67 -16.33 23.99
N GLY A 10 22.97 -15.43 23.30
CA GLY A 10 21.59 -15.65 22.90
C GLY A 10 21.50 -16.35 21.54
N SER A 11 20.27 -16.69 21.13
CA SER A 11 20.02 -17.16 19.77
C SER A 11 20.08 -16.00 18.75
N LYS A 12 20.17 -16.31 17.45
CA LYS A 12 20.17 -15.30 16.37
C LYS A 12 18.94 -14.37 16.38
N ARG A 13 17.83 -14.83 16.99
CA ARG A 13 16.55 -14.11 17.07
C ARG A 13 16.45 -13.18 18.27
N ASP A 14 17.25 -13.42 19.32
CA ASP A 14 17.27 -12.61 20.52
C ASP A 14 17.91 -11.25 20.26
N LEU A 15 17.77 -10.32 21.21
CA LEU A 15 18.52 -9.06 21.20
C LEU A 15 20.03 -9.35 21.10
N PRO A 16 20.80 -8.57 20.34
CA PRO A 16 22.21 -8.85 20.08
C PRO A 16 23.03 -8.92 21.38
N ASP A 17 24.00 -9.85 21.42
CA ASP A 17 24.87 -10.00 22.58
C ASP A 17 25.75 -8.75 22.79
N ASN A 18 26.29 -8.20 21.70
CA ASN A 18 27.09 -6.98 21.70
C ASN A 18 26.71 -6.10 20.50
N ILE A 19 26.73 -4.79 20.69
CA ILE A 19 26.52 -3.80 19.63
C ILE A 19 27.75 -2.89 19.61
N MET A 20 28.55 -3.00 18.56
CA MET A 20 29.65 -2.06 18.29
C MET A 20 29.11 -1.02 17.31
N ALA A 21 28.71 0.13 17.81
CA ALA A 21 28.14 1.20 17.02
C ALA A 21 28.69 2.56 17.46
N ALA A 22 28.78 3.47 16.50
CA ALA A 22 29.19 4.84 16.69
C ALA A 22 28.18 5.78 15.98
N GLN A 23 28.31 7.07 16.22
CA GLN A 23 27.57 8.08 15.47
C GLN A 23 27.88 7.97 13.97
N GLY A 24 26.88 8.15 13.12
CA GLY A 24 26.94 8.01 11.66
C GLY A 24 26.75 6.59 11.14
N VAL A 25 26.61 5.59 12.02
CA VAL A 25 26.45 4.19 11.61
C VAL A 25 25.01 3.88 11.20
N ARG A 26 24.87 3.15 10.09
CA ARG A 26 23.59 2.68 9.58
C ARG A 26 23.11 1.45 10.35
N ILE A 27 21.87 1.50 10.80
CA ILE A 27 21.22 0.46 11.61
C ILE A 27 19.86 0.10 11.05
N MET A 28 19.35 -1.03 11.52
CA MET A 28 18.00 -1.52 11.29
C MET A 28 17.41 -1.94 12.62
N LEU A 29 16.16 -1.54 12.86
CA LEU A 29 15.38 -1.98 14.02
C LEU A 29 14.99 -3.44 13.87
N ILE A 30 15.12 -4.22 14.94
CA ILE A 30 14.80 -5.66 14.95
C ILE A 30 13.52 -5.99 15.74
N ARG A 31 12.86 -4.97 16.28
CA ARG A 31 11.61 -5.07 17.05
C ARG A 31 10.66 -3.94 16.68
N ASN A 32 9.37 -4.20 16.89
CA ASN A 32 8.34 -3.18 16.80
C ASN A 32 8.36 -2.37 18.10
N LEU A 33 8.58 -1.07 17.98
CA LEU A 33 8.50 -0.14 19.11
C LEU A 33 7.16 0.57 19.13
N ASP A 34 6.71 1.05 17.96
CA ASP A 34 5.43 1.71 17.78
C ASP A 34 4.93 1.45 16.36
N VAL A 35 3.93 0.57 16.23
CA VAL A 35 3.39 0.16 14.92
C VAL A 35 2.57 1.29 14.30
N GLU A 36 1.83 2.05 15.11
CA GLU A 36 1.00 3.16 14.63
C GLU A 36 1.86 4.32 14.11
N ASP A 37 3.01 4.53 14.74
CA ASP A 37 3.97 5.58 14.35
C ASP A 37 5.04 5.07 13.35
N GLY A 38 4.88 3.85 12.80
CA GLY A 38 5.77 3.31 11.77
C GLY A 38 7.17 2.89 12.23
N ILE A 39 7.40 2.79 13.54
CA ILE A 39 8.65 2.30 14.14
C ILE A 39 8.54 0.77 14.32
N VAL A 40 8.72 0.06 13.21
CA VAL A 40 8.56 -1.40 13.11
C VAL A 40 9.89 -2.12 12.87
N ASN A 41 9.87 -3.43 13.06
CA ASN A 41 10.96 -4.31 12.69
C ASN A 41 11.25 -4.21 11.19
N GLY A 42 12.50 -3.94 10.83
CA GLY A 42 12.93 -3.70 9.47
C GLY A 42 13.03 -2.21 9.11
N THR A 43 12.63 -1.29 9.99
CA THR A 43 12.85 0.14 9.76
C THR A 43 14.34 0.47 9.83
N PHE A 44 14.84 1.16 8.80
CA PHE A 44 16.23 1.58 8.69
C PHE A 44 16.41 3.01 9.20
N GLY A 45 17.61 3.28 9.72
CA GLY A 45 18.02 4.62 10.10
C GLY A 45 19.51 4.73 10.35
N THR A 46 19.94 5.93 10.70
CA THR A 46 21.33 6.25 11.03
C THR A 46 21.39 6.76 12.46
N ILE A 47 22.41 6.33 13.22
CA ILE A 47 22.65 6.84 14.56
C ILE A 47 23.17 8.27 14.46
N SER A 48 22.38 9.24 14.91
CA SER A 48 22.78 10.66 14.91
C SER A 48 23.30 11.12 16.25
N HIS A 49 22.85 10.53 17.36
CA HIS A 49 23.29 10.95 18.69
C HIS A 49 23.26 9.77 19.67
N ILE A 50 24.20 9.73 20.62
CA ILE A 50 24.23 8.73 21.69
C ILE A 50 24.28 9.48 23.02
N VAL A 51 23.21 9.37 23.81
CA VAL A 51 23.12 10.00 25.13
C VAL A 51 23.68 9.03 26.16
N MET A 52 24.77 9.43 26.82
CA MET A 52 25.40 8.66 27.88
C MET A 52 24.77 8.95 29.24
N SER A 53 24.83 8.00 30.17
CA SER A 53 24.37 8.21 31.55
C SER A 53 25.23 9.23 32.29
N GLU A 54 24.58 10.16 33.01
CA GLU A 54 25.25 11.08 33.93
C GLU A 54 25.38 10.41 35.30
N GLY A 55 26.62 10.12 35.70
CA GLY A 55 26.94 9.47 36.98
C GLY A 55 27.06 7.93 36.92
N GLY A 56 28.11 7.40 37.56
CA GLY A 56 28.43 5.97 37.62
C GLY A 56 29.29 5.47 36.45
N LEU A 57 29.26 4.15 36.18
CA LEU A 57 29.92 3.54 35.02
C LEU A 57 29.28 4.06 33.72
N PRO A 58 30.05 4.51 32.73
CA PRO A 58 29.51 5.10 31.51
C PRO A 58 28.75 4.05 30.69
N TYR A 59 27.47 4.32 30.40
CA TYR A 59 26.66 3.49 29.51
C TYR A 59 25.73 4.35 28.66
N ALA A 60 25.41 3.89 27.45
CA ALA A 60 24.47 4.56 26.56
C ALA A 60 23.03 4.42 27.08
N LYS A 61 22.42 5.53 27.49
CA LYS A 61 21.04 5.60 27.99
C LYS A 61 20.03 5.64 26.84
N LEU A 62 20.26 6.50 25.86
CA LEU A 62 19.41 6.68 24.68
C LEU A 62 20.25 6.70 23.40
N ILE A 63 19.65 6.23 22.30
CA ILE A 63 20.21 6.36 20.96
C ILE A 63 19.23 7.17 20.11
N GLY A 64 19.66 8.33 19.62
CA GLY A 64 18.92 9.17 18.68
C GLY A 64 19.14 8.70 17.25
N LEU A 65 18.05 8.37 16.56
CA LEU A 65 18.03 7.81 15.21
C LEU A 65 17.41 8.80 14.21
N GLN A 66 18.11 9.03 13.10
CA GLN A 66 17.53 9.59 11.89
C GLN A 66 16.93 8.45 11.07
N LEU A 67 15.61 8.32 11.03
CA LEU A 67 14.94 7.27 10.25
C LEU A 67 14.91 7.66 8.75
N ASP A 68 15.01 6.66 7.88
CA ASP A 68 14.92 6.89 6.42
C ASP A 68 13.52 7.34 6.00
N ASN A 69 12.48 6.80 6.65
CA ASN A 69 11.12 7.25 6.44
C ASN A 69 10.85 8.51 7.28
N PRO A 70 10.64 9.69 6.66
CA PRO A 70 10.42 10.93 7.40
C PRO A 70 9.10 10.94 8.18
N THR A 71 8.10 10.14 7.76
CA THR A 71 6.81 10.05 8.44
C THR A 71 6.82 9.12 9.65
N ALA A 72 7.82 8.24 9.76
CA ALA A 72 7.93 7.33 10.90
C ALA A 72 8.48 8.06 12.14
N GLY A 73 7.90 7.77 13.30
CA GLY A 73 8.33 8.31 14.59
C GLY A 73 7.85 9.72 14.88
N GLN A 74 6.83 10.24 14.18
CA GLN A 74 6.35 11.61 14.39
C GLN A 74 5.73 11.82 15.78
N ARG A 75 5.00 10.84 16.31
CA ARG A 75 4.46 10.90 17.67
C ARG A 75 5.57 10.71 18.70
N PHE A 76 6.52 9.82 18.42
CA PHE A 76 7.67 9.55 19.28
C PHE A 76 8.57 10.78 19.42
N ARG A 77 8.77 11.55 18.33
CA ARG A 77 9.49 12.84 18.33
C ARG A 77 8.84 13.87 19.25
N LYS A 78 7.51 13.90 19.35
CA LYS A 78 6.78 14.89 20.17
C LYS A 78 6.87 14.64 21.68
N LYS A 79 7.17 13.41 22.12
CA LYS A 79 7.22 13.04 23.54
C LYS A 79 8.50 13.49 24.26
N LEU A 80 9.60 13.70 23.53
CA LEU A 80 10.89 14.13 24.07
C LEU A 80 11.19 15.54 23.57
N LEU A 81 10.86 16.56 24.38
CA LEU A 81 11.01 17.97 24.05
C LEU A 81 12.47 18.35 23.67
N GLY A 82 12.62 18.93 22.47
CA GLY A 82 13.76 19.72 22.03
C GLY A 82 13.45 20.34 20.64
N PRO A 83 13.74 21.63 20.40
CA PRO A 83 13.46 22.26 19.11
C PRO A 83 14.53 21.86 18.07
N SER A 84 14.07 21.37 16.92
CA SER A 84 14.83 21.14 15.66
C SER A 84 15.41 19.75 15.37
N ASP A 85 15.49 18.83 16.33
CA ASP A 85 16.02 17.49 16.02
C ASP A 85 14.91 16.56 15.52
N ASN A 86 14.88 16.30 14.21
CA ASN A 86 14.03 15.27 13.57
C ASN A 86 14.46 13.83 13.93
N LEU A 87 14.85 13.60 15.19
CA LEU A 87 15.45 12.36 15.69
C LEU A 87 14.46 11.56 16.53
N VAL A 88 14.50 10.25 16.38
CA VAL A 88 13.75 9.29 17.19
C VAL A 88 14.70 8.69 18.22
N TYR A 89 14.47 8.99 19.49
CA TYR A 89 15.27 8.43 20.58
C TYR A 89 14.70 7.09 21.02
N ILE A 90 15.54 6.06 21.04
CA ILE A 90 15.17 4.72 21.49
C ILE A 90 15.88 4.34 22.79
N GLU A 91 15.19 3.52 23.59
CA GLU A 91 15.68 2.94 24.84
C GLU A 91 16.04 1.46 24.65
N ARG A 92 16.64 0.87 25.70
CA ARG A 92 16.91 -0.57 25.74
C ARG A 92 15.63 -1.34 26.03
N SER A 93 15.36 -2.37 25.24
CA SER A 93 14.27 -3.32 25.47
C SER A 93 14.74 -4.46 26.37
N GLU A 94 13.83 -5.05 27.14
CA GLU A 94 14.07 -6.20 27.99
C GLU A 94 13.37 -7.44 27.41
N GLU A 95 14.10 -8.53 27.20
CA GLU A 95 13.58 -9.78 26.61
C GLU A 95 14.12 -11.01 27.33
N ASN A 96 13.27 -12.03 27.51
CA ASN A 96 13.71 -13.33 27.99
C ASN A 96 14.57 -14.02 26.94
N LEU A 97 15.71 -14.59 27.33
CA LEU A 97 16.53 -15.38 26.42
C LEU A 97 15.82 -16.70 26.10
N SER A 98 15.73 -17.00 24.81
CA SER A 98 15.19 -18.26 24.33
C SER A 98 15.97 -19.49 24.83
N CYS A 99 17.29 -19.36 25.03
CA CYS A 99 18.16 -20.47 25.41
C CYS A 99 18.09 -20.85 26.89
N LYS A 100 17.61 -19.98 27.78
CA LYS A 100 17.57 -20.23 29.23
C LYS A 100 16.41 -19.51 29.90
N LYS A 101 15.49 -20.29 30.46
CA LYS A 101 14.36 -19.78 31.25
C LYS A 101 14.86 -19.00 32.46
N GLY A 102 14.23 -17.85 32.73
CA GLY A 102 14.56 -17.00 33.87
C GLY A 102 15.74 -16.03 33.66
N VAL A 103 16.31 -15.96 32.46
CA VAL A 103 17.32 -14.96 32.11
C VAL A 103 16.71 -13.90 31.21
N VAL A 104 16.83 -12.63 31.61
CA VAL A 104 16.38 -11.46 30.83
C VAL A 104 17.60 -10.71 30.31
N ARG A 105 17.54 -10.30 29.05
CA ARG A 105 18.51 -9.43 28.39
C ARG A 105 17.93 -8.05 28.22
N ARG A 106 18.68 -7.04 28.64
CA ARG A 106 18.39 -5.63 28.40
C ARG A 106 19.35 -5.06 27.36
N GLN A 107 18.86 -4.73 26.17
CA GLN A 107 19.68 -4.23 25.07
C GLN A 107 18.86 -3.40 24.07
N PHE A 108 19.52 -2.52 23.31
CA PHE A 108 18.87 -1.79 22.22
C PHE A 108 18.41 -2.75 21.10
N PRO A 109 17.17 -2.62 20.60
CA PRO A 109 16.63 -3.48 19.55
C PRO A 109 17.10 -3.04 18.15
N ILE A 110 18.42 -2.90 17.95
CA ILE A 110 19.04 -2.50 16.68
C ILE A 110 20.11 -3.51 16.25
N LYS A 111 20.36 -3.59 14.94
CA LYS A 111 21.53 -4.26 14.35
C LYS A 111 22.16 -3.35 13.29
N LEU A 112 23.46 -3.51 13.08
CA LEU A 112 24.18 -2.84 11.98
C LEU A 112 23.58 -3.27 10.63
N ALA A 113 23.40 -2.32 9.72
CA ALA A 113 22.62 -2.51 8.50
C ALA A 113 23.32 -1.98 7.24
N PHE A 114 24.65 -2.05 7.19
CA PHE A 114 25.40 -1.81 5.95
C PHE A 114 25.22 -2.93 4.92
N ALA A 115 24.99 -4.15 5.40
CA ALA A 115 24.69 -5.31 4.56
C ALA A 115 23.49 -6.04 5.14
N CYS A 116 22.52 -6.37 4.27
CA CYS A 116 21.31 -7.10 4.63
C CYS A 116 21.12 -8.28 3.68
N THR A 117 20.38 -9.29 4.13
CA THR A 117 20.02 -10.42 3.28
C THR A 117 18.89 -10.03 2.33
N ALA A 118 18.80 -10.71 1.18
CA ALA A 118 17.72 -10.49 0.20
C ALA A 118 16.32 -10.60 0.84
N HIS A 119 16.11 -11.57 1.74
CA HIS A 119 14.86 -11.73 2.48
C HIS A 119 14.49 -10.51 3.34
N LYS A 120 15.48 -9.77 3.85
CA LYS A 120 15.24 -8.59 4.71
C LYS A 120 14.93 -7.33 3.92
N VAL A 121 15.33 -7.28 2.66
CA VAL A 121 15.04 -6.15 1.76
C VAL A 121 13.86 -6.44 0.83
N GLN A 122 13.20 -7.60 0.97
CA GLN A 122 12.03 -7.94 0.17
C GLN A 122 10.90 -6.92 0.39
N GLY A 123 10.34 -6.39 -0.71
CA GLY A 123 9.32 -5.34 -0.67
C GLY A 123 9.88 -3.93 -0.49
N MET A 124 11.18 -3.77 -0.22
CA MET A 124 11.81 -2.45 -0.16
C MET A 124 12.20 -1.96 -1.56
N THR A 125 12.28 -0.65 -1.70
CA THR A 125 12.78 0.04 -2.90
C THR A 125 14.01 0.84 -2.52
N MET A 126 15.10 0.70 -3.28
CA MET A 126 16.39 1.35 -3.05
C MET A 126 16.78 2.15 -4.29
N THR A 127 17.45 3.29 -4.10
CA THR A 127 18.02 4.07 -5.21
C THR A 127 19.34 3.47 -5.71
N SER A 128 20.15 2.94 -4.79
CA SER A 128 21.42 2.28 -5.10
C SER A 128 21.65 1.06 -4.22
N ALA A 129 22.21 -0.01 -4.77
CA ALA A 129 22.59 -1.20 -4.02
C ALA A 129 23.80 -1.93 -4.64
N VAL A 130 24.63 -2.52 -3.78
CA VAL A 130 25.64 -3.50 -4.16
C VAL A 130 25.08 -4.89 -3.85
N VAL A 131 24.91 -5.73 -4.88
CA VAL A 131 24.36 -7.07 -4.77
C VAL A 131 25.47 -8.10 -4.99
N CYS A 132 25.71 -8.96 -4.00
CA CYS A 132 26.64 -10.09 -4.10
C CYS A 132 25.87 -11.37 -4.43
N LEU A 133 26.13 -11.97 -5.60
CA LEU A 133 25.40 -13.16 -6.06
C LEU A 133 25.99 -14.48 -5.56
N LYS A 134 27.24 -14.47 -5.05
CA LYS A 134 27.92 -15.67 -4.51
C LYS A 134 27.10 -16.43 -3.46
N ARG A 135 26.39 -15.68 -2.60
CA ARG A 135 25.59 -16.22 -1.49
C ARG A 135 24.14 -16.49 -1.86
N VAL A 136 23.79 -16.48 -3.15
CA VAL A 136 22.45 -16.87 -3.58
C VAL A 136 22.32 -18.39 -3.61
N PHE A 137 21.25 -18.93 -3.03
CA PHE A 137 21.01 -20.37 -2.90
C PHE A 137 19.53 -20.79 -3.02
N GLU A 138 18.61 -19.84 -3.18
CA GLU A 138 17.18 -20.09 -3.30
C GLU A 138 16.68 -19.60 -4.67
N PRO A 139 15.73 -20.32 -5.31
CA PRO A 139 15.14 -19.92 -6.57
C PRO A 139 14.46 -18.54 -6.42
N GLY A 140 14.63 -17.67 -7.41
CA GLY A 140 14.06 -16.33 -7.43
C GLY A 140 14.74 -15.33 -6.46
N MET A 141 15.64 -15.74 -5.57
CA MET A 141 16.27 -14.82 -4.62
C MET A 141 17.20 -13.79 -5.30
N ALA A 142 17.88 -14.19 -6.39
CA ALA A 142 18.64 -13.24 -7.22
C ALA A 142 17.71 -12.18 -7.81
N TYR A 143 16.56 -12.60 -8.36
CA TYR A 143 15.56 -11.68 -8.90
C TYR A 143 15.03 -10.71 -7.83
N VAL A 144 14.74 -11.19 -6.62
CA VAL A 144 14.34 -10.32 -5.50
C VAL A 144 15.40 -9.28 -5.20
N ALA A 145 16.67 -9.68 -5.09
CA ALA A 145 17.77 -8.76 -4.78
C ALA A 145 17.99 -7.70 -5.89
N LEU A 146 17.99 -8.12 -7.15
CA LEU A 146 18.22 -7.23 -8.30
C LEU A 146 17.04 -6.27 -8.53
N SER A 147 15.80 -6.72 -8.29
CA SER A 147 14.59 -5.89 -8.47
C SER A 147 14.40 -4.81 -7.39
N ARG A 148 15.28 -4.73 -6.37
CA ARG A 148 15.16 -3.69 -5.32
C ARG A 148 15.60 -2.31 -5.81
N THR A 149 16.48 -2.23 -6.81
CA THR A 149 17.00 -0.97 -7.34
C THR A 149 16.07 -0.42 -8.41
N THR A 150 15.76 0.88 -8.34
CA THR A 150 14.87 1.55 -9.32
C THR A 150 15.52 1.84 -10.66
N SER A 151 16.85 1.75 -10.76
CA SER A 151 17.61 2.04 -11.98
C SER A 151 18.80 1.11 -12.13
N LEU A 152 19.21 0.88 -13.37
CA LEU A 152 20.41 0.09 -13.66
C LEU A 152 21.69 0.80 -13.20
N GLN A 153 21.75 2.14 -13.28
CA GLN A 153 22.92 2.89 -12.80
C GLN A 153 23.13 2.75 -11.29
N GLY A 154 22.05 2.60 -10.52
CA GLY A 154 22.10 2.37 -9.08
C GLY A 154 22.50 0.94 -8.68
N LEU A 155 22.59 0.01 -9.62
CA LEU A 155 22.84 -1.40 -9.36
C LEU A 155 24.30 -1.76 -9.64
N THR A 156 25.00 -2.23 -8.62
CA THR A 156 26.34 -2.82 -8.78
C THR A 156 26.28 -4.30 -8.40
N ILE A 157 26.70 -5.18 -9.32
CA ILE A 157 26.72 -6.62 -9.08
C ILE A 157 28.16 -7.06 -8.78
N THR A 158 28.32 -7.87 -7.75
CA THR A 158 29.60 -8.47 -7.34
C THR A 158 29.47 -9.99 -7.32
N ASP A 159 30.57 -10.68 -7.63
CA ASP A 159 30.64 -12.14 -7.71
C ASP A 159 29.53 -12.75 -8.59
N PHE A 160 29.42 -12.26 -9.83
CA PHE A 160 28.39 -12.72 -10.75
C PHE A 160 28.59 -14.20 -11.13
N GLU A 161 27.54 -14.99 -10.93
CA GLU A 161 27.47 -16.39 -11.34
C GLU A 161 26.10 -16.63 -11.99
N GLU A 162 26.07 -16.84 -13.31
CA GLU A 162 24.81 -17.02 -14.06
C GLU A 162 23.95 -18.16 -13.53
N LYS A 163 24.58 -19.26 -13.10
CA LYS A 163 23.91 -20.43 -12.51
C LYS A 163 23.10 -20.11 -11.24
N LYS A 164 23.34 -18.97 -10.60
CA LYS A 164 22.61 -18.50 -9.41
C LYS A 164 21.31 -17.76 -9.76
N ILE A 165 21.09 -17.48 -11.04
CA ILE A 165 19.87 -16.86 -11.53
C ILE A 165 18.99 -17.98 -12.09
N TYR A 166 18.10 -18.49 -11.24
CA TYR A 166 17.17 -19.55 -11.61
C TYR A 166 15.83 -19.35 -10.91
N ALA A 167 14.78 -19.87 -11.55
CA ALA A 167 13.43 -19.92 -11.01
C ALA A 167 13.09 -21.36 -10.61
N ASP A 168 12.10 -21.51 -9.74
CA ASP A 168 11.56 -22.82 -9.39
C ASP A 168 10.80 -23.40 -10.59
N PRO A 169 11.09 -24.65 -11.02
CA PRO A 169 10.41 -25.26 -12.16
C PRO A 169 8.88 -25.35 -12.00
N GLY A 170 8.38 -25.58 -10.79
CA GLY A 170 6.95 -25.62 -10.51
C GLY A 170 6.28 -24.26 -10.71
N ILE A 171 6.98 -23.17 -10.38
CA ILE A 171 6.51 -21.80 -10.67
C ILE A 171 6.48 -21.55 -12.18
N MET A 172 7.48 -22.02 -12.93
CA MET A 172 7.51 -21.88 -14.39
C MET A 172 6.33 -22.60 -15.03
N THR A 173 6.07 -23.86 -14.65
CA THR A 173 4.89 -24.61 -15.11
C THR A 173 3.57 -23.95 -14.71
N ALA A 174 3.49 -23.39 -13.50
CA ALA A 174 2.31 -22.66 -13.07
C ALA A 174 2.09 -21.36 -13.88
N LEU A 175 3.17 -20.65 -14.24
CA LEU A 175 3.10 -19.47 -15.10
C LEU A 175 2.68 -19.82 -16.53
N GLU A 176 3.14 -20.93 -17.08
CA GLU A 176 2.71 -21.43 -18.40
C GLU A 176 1.24 -21.86 -18.41
N ASN A 177 0.76 -22.43 -17.31
CA ASN A 177 -0.65 -22.82 -17.15
C ASN A 177 -1.56 -21.67 -16.72
N MET A 178 -0.98 -20.51 -16.37
CA MET A 178 -1.76 -19.34 -15.99
C MET A 178 -2.54 -18.86 -17.22
N ASN A 179 -3.85 -18.68 -17.08
CA ASN A 179 -4.69 -18.20 -18.17
C ASN A 179 -4.11 -16.91 -18.73
N HIS A 180 -3.59 -16.97 -19.96
CA HIS A 180 -3.14 -15.78 -20.66
C HIS A 180 -4.34 -14.89 -20.90
N ALA A 181 -4.32 -13.69 -20.31
CA ALA A 181 -5.30 -12.66 -20.58
C ALA A 181 -5.20 -12.31 -22.07
N SER A 182 -6.11 -12.83 -22.88
CA SER A 182 -6.20 -12.44 -24.28
C SER A 182 -6.66 -10.98 -24.36
N PHE A 183 -6.16 -10.25 -25.35
CA PHE A 183 -6.60 -8.87 -25.58
C PHE A 183 -8.12 -8.76 -25.81
N GLN A 184 -8.73 -9.78 -26.43
CA GLN A 184 -10.19 -9.89 -26.55
C GLN A 184 -10.88 -10.03 -25.18
N SER A 185 -10.39 -10.91 -24.30
CA SER A 185 -10.96 -11.08 -22.95
C SER A 185 -10.75 -9.87 -22.04
N ALA A 186 -9.72 -9.06 -22.30
CA ALA A 186 -9.44 -7.82 -21.57
C ALA A 186 -10.31 -6.63 -22.03
N ARG A 187 -11.07 -6.78 -23.13
CA ARG A 187 -11.93 -5.73 -23.72
C ARG A 187 -13.37 -6.23 -23.94
N PRO A 188 -14.04 -6.69 -22.87
CA PRO A 188 -15.37 -7.31 -22.99
C PRO A 188 -16.41 -6.32 -23.53
N LEU A 189 -16.30 -5.04 -23.18
CA LEU A 189 -17.23 -4.00 -23.63
C LEU A 189 -17.12 -3.72 -25.13
N LEU A 190 -15.92 -3.67 -25.70
CA LEU A 190 -15.76 -3.48 -27.15
C LEU A 190 -16.36 -4.65 -27.93
N THR A 191 -16.23 -5.86 -27.40
CA THR A 191 -16.81 -7.07 -28.00
C THR A 191 -18.34 -7.00 -27.97
N LEU A 192 -18.92 -6.64 -26.82
CA LEU A 192 -20.36 -6.44 -26.66
C LEU A 192 -20.91 -5.39 -27.65
N PHE A 193 -20.24 -4.24 -27.75
CA PHE A 193 -20.64 -3.18 -28.67
C PHE A 193 -20.47 -3.52 -30.16
N LYS A 194 -19.69 -4.56 -30.50
CA LYS A 194 -19.56 -5.06 -31.88
C LYS A 194 -20.56 -6.16 -32.18
N SER A 195 -20.96 -6.94 -31.18
CA SER A 195 -21.88 -8.07 -31.35
C SER A 195 -23.35 -7.70 -31.24
N VAL A 196 -23.67 -6.54 -30.64
CA VAL A 196 -25.05 -6.07 -30.47
C VAL A 196 -25.29 -4.88 -31.39
N ASP A 197 -26.17 -5.05 -32.37
CA ASP A 197 -26.78 -3.94 -33.11
C ASP A 197 -27.75 -3.22 -32.17
N LEU A 198 -27.20 -2.30 -31.38
CA LEU A 198 -27.97 -1.49 -30.43
C LEU A 198 -28.93 -0.57 -31.21
N PRO A 199 -30.24 -0.58 -30.89
CA PRO A 199 -31.17 0.39 -31.42
C PRO A 199 -30.67 1.83 -31.18
N PRO A 200 -30.98 2.78 -32.08
CA PRO A 200 -30.48 4.16 -32.00
C PRO A 200 -30.91 4.92 -30.73
N GLU A 201 -31.89 4.41 -29.97
CA GLU A 201 -32.37 4.98 -28.71
C GLU A 201 -31.82 4.28 -27.45
N THR A 202 -30.72 3.53 -27.57
CA THR A 202 -30.17 2.83 -26.39
C THR A 202 -29.29 3.74 -25.55
N LEU A 203 -29.66 3.91 -24.27
CA LEU A 203 -28.86 4.61 -23.28
C LEU A 203 -27.82 3.67 -22.66
N THR A 204 -26.55 4.03 -22.74
CA THR A 204 -25.43 3.22 -22.23
C THR A 204 -24.95 3.76 -20.88
N VAL A 205 -25.10 2.97 -19.82
CA VAL A 205 -24.59 3.32 -18.48
C VAL A 205 -23.45 2.39 -18.11
N ILE A 206 -22.29 2.95 -17.76
CA ILE A 206 -21.14 2.18 -17.27
C ILE A 206 -20.86 2.53 -15.81
N HIS A 207 -20.70 1.51 -14.97
CA HIS A 207 -20.25 1.67 -13.60
C HIS A 207 -18.82 1.13 -13.43
N HIS A 208 -17.94 1.91 -12.82
CA HIS A 208 -16.55 1.52 -12.59
C HIS A 208 -16.04 2.00 -11.22
N ASN A 209 -15.42 1.08 -10.47
CA ASN A 209 -14.74 1.44 -9.23
C ASN A 209 -13.32 1.91 -9.56
N THR A 210 -13.01 3.16 -9.22
CA THR A 210 -11.74 3.81 -9.56
C THR A 210 -10.67 3.71 -8.48
N GLN A 211 -11.04 3.34 -7.25
CA GLN A 211 -10.14 3.27 -6.08
C GLN A 211 -9.16 4.47 -5.95
N GLY A 212 -9.62 5.67 -6.32
CA GLY A 212 -8.85 6.91 -6.35
C GLY A 212 -8.77 7.52 -7.76
N LEU A 213 -9.75 8.34 -8.11
CA LEU A 213 -9.77 9.05 -9.40
C LEU A 213 -8.50 9.88 -9.68
N PRO A 214 -7.87 10.57 -8.72
CA PRO A 214 -6.67 11.36 -8.99
C PRO A 214 -5.51 10.56 -9.60
N SER A 215 -5.37 9.30 -9.22
CA SER A 215 -4.31 8.41 -9.71
C SER A 215 -4.58 7.88 -11.11
N HIS A 216 -5.85 7.89 -11.56
CA HIS A 216 -6.31 7.16 -12.74
C HIS A 216 -7.00 8.04 -13.80
N ILE A 217 -7.13 9.35 -13.56
CA ILE A 217 -7.82 10.27 -14.48
C ILE A 217 -7.15 10.34 -15.86
N VAL A 218 -5.82 10.21 -15.93
CA VAL A 218 -5.08 10.23 -17.20
C VAL A 218 -5.46 9.01 -18.05
N ASP A 219 -5.49 7.83 -17.43
CA ASP A 219 -5.87 6.58 -18.09
C ASP A 219 -7.35 6.63 -18.53
N LEU A 220 -8.22 7.16 -17.67
CA LEU A 220 -9.65 7.30 -17.97
C LEU A 220 -9.91 8.19 -19.19
N LYS A 221 -9.15 9.28 -19.34
CA LYS A 221 -9.26 10.19 -20.49
C LYS A 221 -8.93 9.53 -21.82
N VAL A 222 -8.07 8.52 -21.83
CA VAL A 222 -7.69 7.80 -23.06
C VAL A 222 -8.42 6.46 -23.21
N HIS A 223 -9.24 6.07 -22.23
CA HIS A 223 -9.91 4.78 -22.22
C HIS A 223 -11.05 4.72 -23.24
N HIS A 224 -10.80 4.05 -24.36
CA HIS A 224 -11.71 3.96 -25.52
C HIS A 224 -13.08 3.34 -25.20
N GLU A 225 -13.17 2.45 -24.20
CA GLU A 225 -14.42 1.75 -23.84
C GLU A 225 -15.31 2.55 -22.89
N LEU A 226 -14.72 3.19 -21.88
CA LEU A 226 -15.45 3.97 -20.89
C LEU A 226 -16.01 5.26 -21.50
N ARG A 227 -15.32 5.82 -22.52
CA ARG A 227 -15.81 6.94 -23.35
C ARG A 227 -17.02 6.62 -24.22
N ARG A 228 -17.44 5.35 -24.34
CA ARG A 228 -18.66 4.99 -25.06
C ARG A 228 -19.92 5.12 -24.21
N ALA A 229 -19.79 5.34 -22.90
CA ALA A 229 -20.94 5.50 -22.02
C ALA A 229 -21.67 6.82 -22.32
N ASP A 230 -22.99 6.80 -22.32
CA ASP A 230 -23.79 8.03 -22.23
C ASP A 230 -23.78 8.56 -20.79
N VAL A 231 -23.71 7.64 -19.81
CA VAL A 231 -23.54 7.93 -18.39
C VAL A 231 -22.45 7.05 -17.80
N LEU A 232 -21.37 7.65 -17.31
CA LEU A 232 -20.25 6.96 -16.65
C LEU A 232 -20.28 7.25 -15.14
N CYS A 233 -20.54 6.21 -14.36
CA CYS A 233 -20.61 6.24 -12.91
C CYS A 233 -19.33 5.69 -12.28
N LEU A 234 -18.56 6.55 -11.64
CA LEU A 234 -17.33 6.22 -10.94
C LEU A 234 -17.55 6.19 -9.43
N THR A 235 -17.12 5.10 -8.79
CA THR A 235 -17.14 4.93 -7.33
C THR A 235 -15.73 4.87 -6.76
N GLU A 236 -15.63 5.09 -5.45
CA GLU A 236 -14.36 5.22 -4.71
C GLU A 236 -13.44 6.28 -5.33
N THR A 237 -13.99 7.44 -5.64
CA THR A 237 -13.23 8.51 -6.32
C THR A 237 -12.17 9.15 -5.43
N HIS A 238 -12.33 9.07 -4.11
CA HIS A 238 -11.43 9.61 -3.08
C HIS A 238 -11.20 11.12 -3.21
N LEU A 239 -12.14 11.83 -3.84
CA LEU A 239 -12.10 13.29 -3.95
C LEU A 239 -12.51 13.93 -2.62
N SER A 240 -11.71 14.88 -2.15
CA SER A 240 -11.97 15.68 -0.96
C SER A 240 -12.35 17.12 -1.34
N GLY A 241 -13.32 17.69 -0.62
CA GLY A 241 -13.80 19.06 -0.86
C GLY A 241 -15.02 19.17 -1.77
N SER A 242 -15.52 20.41 -1.91
CA SER A 242 -16.71 20.78 -2.69
C SER A 242 -16.38 21.36 -4.07
N SER A 243 -15.13 21.80 -4.30
CA SER A 243 -14.66 22.27 -5.60
C SER A 243 -13.85 21.17 -6.30
N VAL A 244 -14.32 20.76 -7.48
CA VAL A 244 -13.64 19.76 -8.31
C VAL A 244 -12.67 20.49 -9.23
N SER A 245 -11.40 20.07 -9.22
CA SER A 245 -10.39 20.60 -10.13
C SER A 245 -10.81 20.40 -11.61
N PRO A 246 -10.56 21.37 -12.51
CA PRO A 246 -10.82 21.21 -13.94
C PRO A 246 -10.07 20.01 -14.55
N THR A 247 -9.00 19.54 -13.90
CA THR A 247 -8.24 18.36 -14.33
C THR A 247 -9.06 17.07 -14.37
N PHE A 248 -10.13 16.97 -13.57
CA PHE A 248 -10.99 15.79 -13.51
C PHE A 248 -12.11 15.77 -14.55
N HIS A 249 -12.27 16.83 -15.34
CA HIS A 249 -13.31 16.86 -16.38
C HIS A 249 -12.94 15.98 -17.58
N LEU A 250 -13.95 15.32 -18.14
CA LEU A 250 -13.87 14.59 -19.40
C LEU A 250 -14.52 15.43 -20.50
N GLU A 251 -13.88 15.51 -21.66
CA GLU A 251 -14.44 16.18 -22.84
C GLU A 251 -15.80 15.56 -23.21
N GLU A 252 -16.78 16.40 -23.60
CA GLU A 252 -18.16 16.01 -23.92
C GLU A 252 -19.04 15.55 -22.73
N TYR A 253 -18.51 15.55 -21.50
CA TYR A 253 -19.28 15.16 -20.31
C TYR A 253 -19.45 16.30 -19.30
N ASN A 254 -20.63 16.33 -18.69
CA ASN A 254 -20.93 17.09 -17.49
C ASN A 254 -20.67 16.21 -16.26
N MET A 255 -19.85 16.71 -15.33
CA MET A 255 -19.43 15.97 -14.14
C MET A 255 -20.27 16.38 -12.93
N PHE A 256 -20.81 15.37 -12.24
CA PHE A 256 -21.52 15.51 -10.97
C PHE A 256 -20.79 14.70 -9.91
N THR A 257 -20.32 15.34 -8.84
CA THR A 257 -19.57 14.63 -7.79
C THR A 257 -20.21 14.77 -6.43
N ARG A 258 -20.02 13.76 -5.60
CA ARG A 258 -20.32 13.82 -4.17
C ARG A 258 -19.24 13.10 -3.38
N SER A 259 -18.61 13.82 -2.47
CA SER A 259 -17.65 13.22 -1.54
C SER A 259 -18.37 12.39 -0.49
N ARG A 260 -17.68 11.36 0.03
CA ARG A 260 -18.23 10.46 1.06
C ARG A 260 -18.73 11.23 2.29
N GLN A 261 -17.99 12.25 2.70
CA GLN A 261 -18.33 13.09 3.85
C GLN A 261 -19.68 13.80 3.68
N LEU A 262 -20.01 14.20 2.45
CA LEU A 262 -21.29 14.84 2.10
C LEU A 262 -22.41 13.82 1.81
N SER A 263 -22.07 12.56 1.58
CA SER A 263 -23.05 11.46 1.41
C SER A 263 -23.58 10.96 2.77
N TYR A 264 -22.73 10.91 3.81
CA TYR A 264 -23.10 10.39 5.14
C TYR A 264 -23.30 11.52 6.17
N ASN A 265 -24.34 12.33 5.99
CA ASN A 265 -24.69 13.41 6.93
C ASN A 265 -25.23 12.91 8.29
N THR A 266 -25.88 11.74 8.32
CA THR A 266 -26.49 11.16 9.52
C THR A 266 -25.60 10.15 10.25
N CYS A 267 -24.50 9.69 9.62
CA CYS A 267 -23.62 8.67 10.19
C CYS A 267 -22.15 9.13 10.19
N VAL A 268 -21.74 9.76 11.30
CA VAL A 268 -20.41 10.37 11.47
C VAL A 268 -19.28 9.35 11.34
N ASP A 269 -19.50 8.11 11.79
CA ASP A 269 -18.49 7.05 11.71
C ASP A 269 -18.23 6.58 10.26
N MET A 270 -19.27 6.57 9.42
CA MET A 270 -19.13 6.24 8.00
C MET A 270 -18.55 7.39 7.19
N ALA A 271 -18.79 8.64 7.60
CA ALA A 271 -18.22 9.84 6.98
C ALA A 271 -16.71 10.01 7.24
N ARG A 272 -16.20 9.50 8.36
CA ARG A 272 -14.79 9.61 8.78
C ARG A 272 -13.86 8.54 8.23
N LYS A 273 -14.38 7.50 7.57
CA LYS A 273 -13.54 6.48 6.93
C LYS A 273 -12.80 7.08 5.73
N ASP A 274 -11.53 6.71 5.59
CA ASP A 274 -10.73 7.06 4.42
C ASP A 274 -11.29 6.39 3.16
N GLY A 275 -11.30 7.15 2.06
CA GLY A 275 -11.77 6.69 0.75
C GLY A 275 -13.27 6.89 0.49
N GLY A 276 -13.77 6.29 -0.60
CA GLY A 276 -15.16 6.45 -1.08
C GLY A 276 -15.44 7.72 -1.91
N GLY A 277 -16.73 8.04 -2.08
CA GLY A 277 -17.19 9.13 -2.95
C GLY A 277 -17.56 8.66 -4.35
N VAL A 278 -18.38 9.46 -5.04
CA VAL A 278 -18.97 9.16 -6.34
C VAL A 278 -18.74 10.32 -7.30
N ALA A 279 -18.44 10.01 -8.56
CA ALA A 279 -18.47 10.96 -9.66
C ALA A 279 -19.26 10.36 -10.82
N VAL A 280 -20.22 11.10 -11.36
CA VAL A 280 -21.01 10.70 -12.52
C VAL A 280 -20.77 11.69 -13.64
N TYR A 281 -20.42 11.16 -14.80
CA TYR A 281 -20.21 11.91 -16.02
C TYR A 281 -21.38 11.62 -16.96
N CYS A 282 -22.18 12.63 -17.28
CA CYS A 282 -23.27 12.53 -18.24
C CYS A 282 -22.86 13.22 -19.53
N ARG A 283 -22.99 12.55 -20.67
CA ARG A 283 -22.65 13.15 -21.96
C ARG A 283 -23.55 14.37 -22.23
N GLY A 284 -23.04 15.39 -22.91
CA GLY A 284 -23.73 16.69 -23.05
C GLY A 284 -25.11 16.64 -23.72
N ASN A 285 -25.41 15.56 -24.45
CA ASN A 285 -26.72 15.27 -25.04
C ASN A 285 -27.73 14.63 -24.07
N VAL A 286 -27.29 14.20 -22.88
CA VAL A 286 -28.15 13.64 -21.82
C VAL A 286 -28.47 14.74 -20.81
N GLN A 287 -29.75 15.12 -20.73
CA GLN A 287 -30.21 16.04 -19.69
C GLN A 287 -30.20 15.33 -18.33
N ALA A 288 -29.38 15.84 -17.40
CA ALA A 288 -29.29 15.33 -16.04
C ALA A 288 -29.28 16.50 -15.05
N GLU A 289 -30.14 16.43 -14.03
CA GLU A 289 -30.20 17.42 -12.97
C GLU A 289 -29.94 16.77 -11.60
N PRO A 290 -29.15 17.44 -10.73
CA PRO A 290 -28.92 16.94 -9.37
C PRO A 290 -30.17 17.12 -8.52
N ARG A 291 -30.88 16.01 -8.22
CA ARG A 291 -31.98 16.04 -7.24
C ARG A 291 -31.45 15.93 -5.81
N ARG A 292 -31.90 16.84 -4.93
CA ARG A 292 -31.83 16.67 -3.47
C ARG A 292 -33.10 15.95 -3.05
N LYS A 293 -32.99 14.79 -2.42
CA LYS A 293 -34.14 14.16 -1.75
C LYS A 293 -34.51 15.01 -0.53
N GLU A 294 -35.57 15.80 -0.65
CA GLU A 294 -36.54 15.94 0.43
C GLU A 294 -37.45 14.71 0.34
N GLU A 295 -37.75 14.09 1.48
CA GLU A 295 -38.52 12.85 1.54
C GLU A 295 -39.89 13.04 0.88
N ASP A 296 -40.09 12.52 -0.33
CA ASP A 296 -41.42 12.19 -0.80
C ASP A 296 -41.44 11.05 -1.82
N HIS A 297 -42.41 10.16 -1.61
CA HIS A 297 -42.60 8.94 -2.38
C HIS A 297 -43.25 9.26 -3.73
N GLN A 298 -42.50 9.25 -4.84
CA GLN A 298 -42.92 8.68 -6.13
C GLN A 298 -41.84 8.81 -7.22
N ARG A 299 -41.81 7.76 -8.04
CA ARG A 299 -40.89 7.34 -9.11
C ARG A 299 -40.17 8.40 -9.98
N THR A 300 -39.02 7.92 -10.48
CA THR A 300 -38.21 8.32 -11.66
C THR A 300 -37.24 9.50 -11.50
N ALA A 301 -35.98 9.18 -11.21
CA ALA A 301 -34.75 9.83 -11.70
C ALA A 301 -33.53 9.10 -11.11
N VAL A 302 -32.41 9.04 -11.85
CA VAL A 302 -31.15 8.42 -11.41
C VAL A 302 -30.59 9.18 -10.22
N ASP A 303 -30.76 8.60 -9.04
CA ASP A 303 -30.36 9.19 -7.76
C ASP A 303 -28.94 8.73 -7.41
N LEU A 304 -28.00 9.68 -7.41
CA LEU A 304 -26.58 9.47 -7.07
C LEU A 304 -26.38 8.90 -5.66
N SER A 305 -27.34 9.11 -4.76
CA SER A 305 -27.30 8.55 -3.40
C SER A 305 -27.84 7.12 -3.31
N THR A 306 -28.73 6.74 -4.24
CA THR A 306 -29.32 5.39 -4.29
C THR A 306 -28.35 4.37 -4.92
N ILE A 307 -27.44 4.81 -5.79
CA ILE A 307 -26.39 3.95 -6.37
C ILE A 307 -25.40 3.45 -5.30
N GLU A 308 -24.98 4.31 -4.36
CA GLU A 308 -24.01 3.91 -3.33
C GLU A 308 -24.62 2.96 -2.27
N ASN A 309 -25.92 3.10 -1.98
CA ASN A 309 -26.61 2.27 -0.98
C ASN A 309 -27.08 0.92 -1.57
N ASN A 310 -27.66 0.90 -2.79
CA ASN A 310 -28.12 -0.37 -3.40
C ASN A 310 -26.98 -1.31 -3.82
N ILE A 311 -25.76 -0.80 -4.06
CA ILE A 311 -24.62 -1.64 -4.46
C ILE A 311 -23.93 -2.29 -3.24
N LYS A 312 -24.07 -1.73 -2.03
CA LYS A 312 -23.52 -2.33 -0.80
C LYS A 312 -24.40 -3.46 -0.23
N ASP A 313 -25.71 -3.42 -0.46
CA ASP A 313 -26.63 -4.48 0.02
C ASP A 313 -26.61 -5.75 -0.85
N HIS A 314 -26.05 -5.67 -2.06
CA HIS A 314 -25.75 -6.84 -2.88
C HIS A 314 -24.26 -7.22 -2.80
N HIS A 315 -23.84 -7.72 -1.65
CA HIS A 315 -22.73 -8.67 -1.60
C HIS A 315 -23.14 -9.96 -2.33
N CYS A 316 -22.87 -10.04 -3.64
CA CYS A 316 -22.78 -11.32 -4.32
C CYS A 316 -21.33 -11.81 -4.24
N PRO A 317 -21.08 -13.01 -3.68
CA PRO A 317 -19.75 -13.57 -3.57
C PRO A 317 -19.21 -13.91 -4.96
N ALA A 318 -17.89 -13.77 -5.13
CA ALA A 318 -17.18 -14.26 -6.30
C ALA A 318 -17.44 -15.77 -6.48
N ALA A 319 -18.19 -16.16 -7.51
CA ALA A 319 -18.17 -17.52 -8.04
C ALA A 319 -18.84 -17.62 -9.43
N SER A 320 -18.07 -18.22 -10.36
CA SER A 320 -18.49 -19.07 -11.50
C SER A 320 -19.44 -18.52 -12.57
N LEU A 321 -18.93 -18.52 -13.81
CA LEU A 321 -19.72 -18.69 -15.04
C LEU A 321 -20.71 -19.86 -14.90
N SER A 322 -21.99 -19.62 -15.16
CA SER A 322 -22.86 -20.59 -15.82
C SER A 322 -24.01 -19.88 -16.53
N SER A 323 -24.21 -20.29 -17.78
CA SER A 323 -25.31 -19.90 -18.66
C SER A 323 -26.66 -20.35 -18.10
N VAL A 324 -27.61 -19.44 -17.96
CA VAL A 324 -29.02 -19.78 -17.88
C VAL A 324 -29.80 -18.84 -18.80
N THR A 325 -30.09 -19.35 -19.99
CA THR A 325 -31.17 -18.90 -20.85
C THR A 325 -32.49 -19.32 -20.21
N GLU A 326 -33.34 -18.37 -19.85
CA GLU A 326 -34.78 -18.62 -19.68
C GLU A 326 -35.58 -17.67 -20.55
N HIS A 327 -36.28 -18.29 -21.49
CA HIS A 327 -37.27 -17.70 -22.38
C HIS A 327 -38.64 -17.62 -21.68
N ALA A 328 -39.44 -16.69 -22.23
CA ALA A 328 -40.91 -16.73 -22.34
C ALA A 328 -41.72 -15.98 -21.25
N PRO A 329 -43.01 -15.69 -21.51
CA PRO A 329 -43.57 -15.00 -22.68
C PRO A 329 -44.59 -13.91 -22.29
N LEU A 330 -44.86 -13.01 -23.26
CA LEU A 330 -45.97 -12.04 -23.38
C LEU A 330 -46.22 -11.06 -22.21
#